data_AF-F0YCM0-F1
#
_entry.id   AF-F0YCM0-F1
#
_cell.length_a   1.000
_cell.length_b   1.000
_cell.length_c   1.000
_cell.angle_alpha   90.00
_cell.angle_beta   90.00
_cell.angle_gamma   90.00
#
_symmetry.space_group_name_H-M   'P 1'
#
loop_
_entity.id
_entity.type
_entity.pdbx_description
1 polymer ?
#
loop_
_entity_poly.entity_id
_entity_poly.type
_entity_poly.pdbx_seq_one_letter_code
_entity_poly.pdbx_strand_id
1 'polypeptide(L)'
;MDASAESRPPNIVLITLDDVGLNDLGFMSTDLKGVTPRMDAMASQGIRLTNYYGQSLCTPARTALMSGKFGHRTGVEDALAFELAFNSNFSVPLRHKLLPAHLKDAGYATYGVGK
;
A
#
# COMPACT_ATOMS: atom_id res chain seq x y z
N MET A 1 36.29 -14.90 11.66
CA MET A 1 35.46 -13.91 12.38
C MET A 1 35.21 -12.79 11.38
N ASP A 2 34.21 -12.97 10.52
CA ASP A 2 33.92 -12.00 9.48
C ASP A 2 33.25 -10.78 10.11
N ALA A 3 33.94 -9.64 9.99
CA ALA A 3 33.43 -8.35 10.40
C ALA A 3 32.09 -8.11 9.67
N SER A 4 31.02 -7.91 10.45
CA SER A 4 29.73 -7.47 9.94
C SER A 4 29.94 -6.16 9.19
N ALA A 5 29.91 -6.20 7.85
CA ALA A 5 29.66 -5.01 7.06
C ALA A 5 28.44 -4.32 7.69
N GLU A 6 28.52 -3.02 7.99
CA GLU A 6 27.34 -2.27 8.45
C GLU A 6 26.23 -2.54 7.44
N SER A 7 25.24 -3.34 7.85
CA SER A 7 24.20 -3.81 6.94
C SER A 7 23.31 -2.62 6.67
N ARG A 8 23.60 -1.89 5.58
CA ARG A 8 22.78 -0.76 5.14
C ARG A 8 21.32 -1.21 5.14
N PRO A 9 20.40 -0.42 5.72
CA PRO A 9 18.99 -0.78 5.70
C PRO A 9 18.52 -1.05 4.25
N PRO A 10 17.61 -2.02 4.04
CA PRO A 10 17.14 -2.38 2.71
C PRO A 10 16.39 -1.20 2.07
N ASN A 11 16.37 -1.12 0.75
CA ASN A 11 15.47 -0.17 0.08
C ASN A 11 14.04 -0.73 0.08
N ILE A 12 13.06 0.11 0.41
CA ILE A 12 11.64 -0.28 0.44
C ILE A 12 10.93 0.34 -0.77
N VAL A 13 10.30 -0.50 -1.58
CA VAL A 13 9.45 -0.07 -2.71
C VAL A 13 8.05 -0.61 -2.50
N LEU A 14 7.10 0.28 -2.22
CA LEU A 14 5.68 -0.04 -2.05
C LEU A 14 4.92 0.31 -3.33
N ILE A 15 4.34 -0.69 -3.98
CA ILE A 15 3.54 -0.53 -5.20
C ILE A 15 2.09 -0.83 -4.86
N THR A 16 1.20 0.13 -5.11
CA THR A 16 -0.25 -0.03 -4.95
C THR A 16 -0.92 0.11 -6.31
N LEU A 17 -1.72 -0.89 -6.68
CA LEU A 17 -2.54 -0.83 -7.88
C LEU A 17 -3.92 -0.26 -7.52
N ASP A 18 -4.51 0.51 -8.43
CA ASP A 18 -5.83 1.13 -8.26
C ASP A 18 -6.88 0.29 -8.99
N ASP A 19 -7.98 -0.02 -8.32
CA ASP A 19 -9.13 -0.78 -8.85
C ASP A 19 -8.78 -2.12 -9.53
N VAL A 20 -7.75 -2.82 -9.04
CA VAL A 20 -7.36 -4.15 -9.51
C VAL A 20 -8.06 -5.24 -8.70
N GLY A 21 -8.82 -6.08 -9.38
CA GLY A 21 -9.45 -7.27 -8.83
C GLY A 21 -8.48 -8.44 -8.69
N LEU A 22 -8.83 -9.40 -7.82
CA LEU A 22 -8.03 -10.60 -7.60
C LEU A 22 -7.82 -11.41 -8.88
N ASN A 23 -8.85 -11.49 -9.73
CA ASN A 23 -8.83 -12.28 -10.95
C ASN A 23 -8.18 -11.55 -12.14
N ASP A 24 -7.71 -10.31 -11.97
CA ASP A 24 -7.04 -9.55 -13.05
C ASP A 24 -5.53 -9.85 -13.15
N LEU A 25 -4.99 -10.57 -12.16
CA LEU A 25 -3.56 -10.91 -12.08
C LEU A 25 -3.34 -12.35 -12.55
N GLY A 26 -2.42 -12.56 -13.49
CA GLY A 26 -2.17 -13.87 -14.08
C GLY A 26 -1.74 -14.94 -13.07
N PHE A 27 -1.01 -14.55 -12.02
CA PHE A 27 -0.65 -15.45 -10.92
C PHE A 27 -1.78 -15.76 -9.94
N MET A 28 -2.92 -15.07 -10.00
CA MET A 28 -4.12 -15.32 -9.18
C MET A 28 -5.30 -15.88 -9.97
N SER A 29 -5.29 -15.68 -11.30
CA SER A 29 -6.35 -16.10 -12.21
C SER A 29 -6.10 -17.49 -12.77
N THR A 30 -7.17 -18.26 -12.99
CA THR A 30 -7.12 -19.50 -13.76
C THR A 30 -7.08 -19.26 -15.27
N ASP A 31 -7.62 -18.12 -15.72
CA ASP A 31 -7.90 -17.86 -17.14
C ASP A 31 -6.89 -16.87 -17.75
N LEU A 32 -6.23 -16.05 -16.93
CA LEU A 32 -5.30 -15.00 -17.36
C LEU A 32 -3.82 -15.34 -17.15
N LYS A 33 -3.47 -16.63 -17.05
CA LYS A 33 -2.09 -17.07 -16.80
C LYS A 33 -1.12 -16.47 -17.84
N GLY A 34 -0.08 -15.79 -17.38
CA GLY A 34 0.95 -15.20 -18.23
C GLY A 34 0.62 -13.83 -18.82
N VAL A 35 -0.58 -13.27 -18.54
CA VAL A 35 -0.96 -11.92 -18.99
C VAL A 35 -0.18 -10.83 -18.25
N THR A 36 0.26 -11.10 -17.02
CA THR A 36 1.07 -10.18 -16.21
C THR A 36 2.49 -10.72 -15.97
N PRO A 37 3.31 -10.96 -17.02
CA PRO A 37 4.50 -11.81 -16.93
C PRO A 37 5.55 -11.31 -15.91
N ARG A 38 5.68 -9.99 -15.73
CA ARG A 38 6.60 -9.40 -14.72
C ARG A 38 6.10 -9.60 -13.29
N MET A 39 4.79 -9.50 -13.07
CA MET A 39 4.20 -9.74 -11.75
C MET A 39 4.16 -11.22 -11.43
N ASP A 40 3.89 -12.07 -12.43
CA ASP A 40 3.92 -13.52 -12.29
C ASP A 40 5.32 -14.00 -11.88
N ALA A 41 6.37 -13.47 -12.53
CA ALA A 41 7.74 -13.71 -12.14
C ALA A 41 8.02 -13.27 -10.69
N MET A 42 7.61 -12.06 -10.30
CA MET A 42 7.76 -11.57 -8.93
C MET A 42 7.05 -12.45 -7.90
N ALA A 43 5.83 -12.90 -8.21
CA ALA A 43 5.04 -13.78 -7.34
C ALA A 43 5.69 -15.16 -7.16
N SER A 44 6.37 -15.69 -8.20
CA SER A 44 7.09 -16.97 -8.12
C SER A 44 8.41 -16.93 -7.33
N GLN A 45 9.00 -15.74 -7.18
CA GLN A 45 10.29 -15.53 -6.49
C GLN A 45 10.10 -14.96 -5.07
N GLY A 46 8.87 -14.66 -4.68
CA GLY A 46 8.54 -13.98 -3.43
C GLY A 46 7.47 -14.69 -2.61
N ILE A 47 6.90 -13.94 -1.66
CA ILE A 47 5.78 -14.40 -0.84
C ILE A 47 4.48 -13.92 -1.47
N ARG A 48 3.54 -14.84 -1.67
CA ARG A 48 2.19 -14.55 -2.13
C ARG A 48 1.19 -14.66 -0.99
N LEU A 49 0.47 -13.58 -0.73
CA LEU A 49 -0.66 -13.59 0.21
C LEU A 49 -1.92 -14.01 -0.55
N THR A 50 -2.42 -15.22 -0.27
CA THR A 50 -3.65 -15.74 -0.90
C THR A 50 -4.93 -15.22 -0.26
N ASN A 51 -4.82 -14.64 0.95
CA ASN A 51 -5.89 -13.96 1.66
C ASN A 51 -5.37 -12.61 2.16
N TYR A 52 -5.51 -11.58 1.32
CA TYR A 52 -5.15 -10.19 1.64
C TYR A 52 -6.41 -9.33 1.56
N TYR A 53 -6.64 -8.50 2.59
CA TYR A 53 -7.85 -7.71 2.72
C TYR A 53 -7.51 -6.21 2.77
N GLY A 54 -8.34 -5.41 2.12
CA GLY A 54 -8.29 -3.95 2.15
C GLY A 54 -9.70 -3.37 2.30
N GLN A 55 -9.78 -2.04 2.44
CA GLN A 55 -11.06 -1.35 2.31
C GLN A 55 -11.48 -1.31 0.83
N SER A 56 -12.78 -1.26 0.56
CA SER A 56 -13.33 -1.31 -0.80
C SER A 56 -13.21 0.01 -1.57
N LEU A 57 -12.87 1.11 -0.89
CA LEU A 57 -12.75 2.44 -1.48
C LEU A 57 -11.32 2.98 -1.39
N CYS A 58 -10.92 3.76 -2.40
CA CYS A 58 -9.54 4.22 -2.57
C CYS A 58 -9.00 5.02 -1.36
N THR A 59 -9.73 6.05 -0.90
CA THR A 59 -9.29 6.90 0.22
C THR A 59 -9.17 6.15 1.56
N PRO A 60 -10.16 5.38 2.01
CA PRO A 60 -10.02 4.60 3.25
C PRO A 60 -8.97 3.48 3.12
N ALA A 61 -8.83 2.82 1.95
CA ALA A 61 -7.80 1.81 1.73
C ALA A 61 -6.38 2.40 1.85
N ARG A 62 -6.13 3.53 1.18
CA ARG A 62 -4.84 4.25 1.22
C ARG A 62 -4.56 4.81 2.61
N THR A 63 -5.58 5.33 3.28
CA THR A 63 -5.45 5.81 4.67
C THR A 63 -5.08 4.68 5.62
N ALA A 64 -5.73 3.53 5.52
CA ALA A 64 -5.43 2.37 6.33
C ALA A 64 -4.00 1.86 6.07
N LEU A 65 -3.60 1.76 4.80
CA LEU A 65 -2.25 1.36 4.39
C LEU A 65 -1.17 2.30 4.95
N MET A 66 -1.38 3.61 4.84
CA MET A 66 -0.37 4.61 5.24
C MET A 66 -0.34 4.86 6.75
N SER A 67 -1.45 4.71 7.46
CA SER A 67 -1.52 4.99 8.89
C SER A 67 -1.43 3.74 9.77
N GLY A 68 -1.62 2.55 9.20
CA GLY A 68 -1.74 1.29 9.94
C GLY A 68 -2.98 1.23 10.85
N LYS A 69 -4.02 2.04 10.56
CA LYS A 69 -5.19 2.21 11.42
C LYS A 69 -6.48 2.02 10.64
N PHE A 70 -7.49 1.46 11.30
CA PHE A 70 -8.86 1.41 10.77
C PHE A 70 -9.47 2.82 10.65
N GLY A 71 -10.42 2.97 9.73
CA GLY A 71 -11.08 4.25 9.43
C GLY A 71 -11.64 4.98 10.65
N HIS A 72 -12.28 4.27 11.58
CA HIS A 72 -12.82 4.85 12.82
C HIS A 72 -11.75 5.54 13.70
N ARG A 73 -10.47 5.17 13.57
CA ARG A 73 -9.38 5.81 14.31
C ARG A 73 -8.83 7.05 13.61
N THR A 74 -8.96 7.12 12.29
CA THR A 74 -8.48 8.25 11.48
C THR A 74 -9.59 9.25 11.16
N GLY A 75 -10.86 8.85 11.32
CA GLY A 75 -12.03 9.58 10.85
C GLY A 75 -12.30 9.40 9.36
N VAL A 76 -11.56 8.52 8.67
CA VAL A 76 -11.70 8.25 7.24
C VAL A 76 -12.38 6.90 7.04
N GLU A 77 -13.72 6.92 7.01
CA GLU A 77 -14.56 5.73 6.84
C GLU A 77 -15.22 5.68 5.45
N ASP A 78 -15.64 4.48 5.05
CA ASP A 78 -16.24 4.22 3.74
C ASP A 78 -17.47 5.10 3.45
N ALA A 79 -18.30 5.39 4.46
CA ALA A 79 -19.51 6.21 4.30
C ALA A 79 -19.21 7.71 4.07
N LEU A 80 -18.06 8.21 4.57
CA LEU A 80 -17.64 9.61 4.43
C LEU A 80 -16.87 9.85 3.12
N ALA A 81 -16.46 8.79 2.41
CA ALA A 81 -15.82 8.93 1.11
C ALA A 81 -16.75 9.55 0.05
N PHE A 82 -18.07 9.48 0.22
CA PHE A 82 -19.02 10.22 -0.63
C PHE A 82 -18.98 11.74 -0.39
N GLU A 83 -18.50 12.19 0.79
CA GLU A 83 -18.25 13.61 1.07
C GLU A 83 -16.90 14.09 0.51
N LEU A 84 -16.10 13.25 -0.14
CA LEU A 84 -14.94 13.65 -0.96
C LEU A 84 -15.36 14.27 -2.30
N ALA A 85 -16.55 14.88 -2.36
CA ALA A 85 -16.89 15.82 -3.41
C ALA A 85 -15.75 16.84 -3.56
N PHE A 86 -15.51 17.28 -4.79
CA PHE A 86 -14.35 18.04 -5.29
C PHE A 86 -13.92 19.33 -4.52
N ASN A 87 -14.52 19.65 -3.36
CA ASN A 87 -14.22 20.79 -2.50
C ASN A 87 -14.40 20.53 -0.99
N SER A 88 -14.28 19.29 -0.50
CA SER A 88 -14.31 19.03 0.95
C SER A 88 -12.94 19.19 1.61
N ASN A 89 -12.93 19.69 2.84
CA ASN A 89 -11.74 19.73 3.70
C ASN A 89 -11.46 18.38 4.37
N PHE A 90 -12.00 17.30 3.82
CA PHE A 90 -11.92 15.97 4.40
C PHE A 90 -10.58 15.32 4.05
N SER A 91 -9.79 15.00 5.07
CA SER A 91 -8.46 14.42 4.92
C SER A 91 -8.04 13.67 6.17
N VAL A 92 -6.97 12.89 6.06
CA VAL A 92 -6.34 12.27 7.24
C VAL A 92 -5.79 13.38 8.15
N PRO A 93 -6.21 13.46 9.43
CA PRO A 93 -5.74 14.53 10.31
C PRO A 93 -4.22 14.47 10.54
N LEU A 94 -3.54 15.62 10.54
CA LEU A 94 -2.08 15.73 10.63
C LEU A 94 -1.46 15.13 11.91
N ARG A 95 -2.25 14.90 12.96
CA ARG A 95 -1.83 14.18 14.17
C ARG A 95 -1.48 12.70 13.90
N HIS A 96 -1.95 12.14 12.79
CA HIS A 96 -1.64 10.76 12.40
C HIS A 96 -0.31 10.75 11.64
N LYS A 97 0.74 10.27 12.29
CA LYS A 97 2.00 9.99 11.63
C LYS A 97 1.81 8.82 10.66
N LEU A 98 2.18 9.04 9.40
CA LEU A 98 2.06 8.05 8.32
C LEU A 98 3.37 7.29 8.11
N LEU A 99 3.30 6.13 7.46
CA LEU A 99 4.41 5.26 7.11
C LEU A 99 5.65 6.00 6.58
N PRO A 100 5.57 6.90 5.58
CA PRO A 100 6.76 7.63 5.11
C PRO A 100 7.39 8.50 6.21
N ALA A 101 6.58 9.10 7.10
CA ALA A 101 7.12 9.89 8.20
C ALA A 101 7.83 8.99 9.25
N HIS A 102 7.32 7.78 9.49
CA HIS A 102 8.01 6.78 10.31
C HIS A 102 9.33 6.30 9.68
N LEU A 103 9.34 6.06 8.36
CA LEU A 103 10.56 5.68 7.64
C LEU A 103 11.59 6.80 7.64
N LYS A 104 11.16 8.06 7.53
CA LYS A 104 12.04 9.22 7.61
C LYS A 104 12.74 9.34 8.96
N ASP A 105 12.03 9.10 10.07
CA ASP A 105 12.66 9.01 11.41
C ASP A 105 13.72 7.91 11.47
N ALA A 106 13.50 6.81 10.78
CA ALA A 106 14.43 5.68 10.70
C ALA A 106 15.60 5.91 9.71
N GLY A 107 15.77 7.12 9.19
CA GLY A 107 16.89 7.50 8.32
C GLY A 107 16.69 7.21 6.83
N TYR A 108 15.46 6.86 6.41
CA TYR A 108 15.16 6.66 4.99
C TYR A 108 14.88 7.98 4.27
N ALA A 109 15.33 8.07 3.02
CA ALA A 109 14.74 8.99 2.06
C ALA A 109 13.39 8.45 1.60
N THR A 110 12.36 9.29 1.59
CA THR A 110 10.98 8.90 1.23
C THR A 110 10.47 9.72 0.07
N TYR A 111 9.87 9.06 -0.92
CA TYR A 111 9.31 9.69 -2.11
C TYR A 111 8.03 8.97 -2.55
N GLY A 112 7.04 9.71 -3.03
CA GLY A 112 5.77 9.17 -3.53
C GLY A 112 5.50 9.65 -4.96
N VAL A 113 4.98 8.75 -5.80
CA VAL A 113 4.66 9.01 -7.22
C VAL A 113 3.30 8.43 -7.54
N GLY A 114 2.45 9.22 -8.21
CA GLY A 114 1.09 8.82 -8.58
C GLY A 114 0.05 9.25 -7.55
N LYS A 115 -1.07 8.54 -7.55
CA LYS A 115 -2.18 8.68 -6.58
C LYS A 115 -1.83 8.01 -5.26
#